data_AF-A0A662T897-F1
#
_entry.id   AF-A0A662T897-F1
#
_cell.length_a   1.000
_cell.length_b   1.000
_cell.length_c   1.000
_cell.angle_alpha   90.00
_cell.angle_beta   90.00
_cell.angle_gamma   90.00
#
_symmetry.space_group_name_H-M   'P 1'
#
loop_
_entity.id
_entity.type
_entity.pdbx_description
1 polymer ?
#
loop_
_entity_poly.entity_id
_entity_poly.type
_entity_poly.pdbx_seq_one_letter_code
_entity_poly.pdbx_strand_id
1 'polypeptide(L)'
;MSVRDPLKFYKEEEKRKEEWGIVLDVFEAEKSAFHRRLKGRIAQLVGDRYFTLLEGLVKNNVELDELERVYIGPGPRDKISAILRRIKLDDLTSIAKASIEKAIEKAVKENETRWTEFFNEAGPLTKKLHSLELLPGIGKKKMWKIIQERERRKFTNFEDINKRVGIDPVKVITKRIIDELRGSEKYKVFVPLYETRRPHY
;
A
#
# COMPACT_ATOMS: atom_id res chain seq x y z
N MET A 1 -14.64 24.24 18.11
CA MET A 1 -13.82 23.80 16.94
C MET A 1 -13.79 22.28 16.95
N SER A 2 -14.44 21.64 15.96
CA SER A 2 -14.48 20.18 15.86
C SER A 2 -13.06 19.67 15.58
N VAL A 3 -12.53 18.86 16.50
CA VAL A 3 -11.27 18.13 16.28
C VAL A 3 -11.57 17.13 15.16
N ARG A 4 -11.21 17.48 13.91
CA ARG A 4 -11.25 16.52 12.79
C ARG A 4 -10.47 15.29 13.25
N ASP A 5 -11.12 14.13 13.23
CA ASP A 5 -10.47 12.87 13.57
C ASP A 5 -9.20 12.76 12.71
N PRO A 6 -7.99 12.79 13.31
CA PRO A 6 -6.75 12.69 12.56
C PRO A 6 -6.63 11.33 11.86
N LEU A 7 -7.47 10.37 12.25
CA LEU A 7 -7.66 9.08 11.59
C LEU A 7 -8.73 9.10 10.48
N LYS A 8 -9.39 10.23 10.16
CA LYS A 8 -10.48 10.28 9.16
C LYS A 8 -10.01 9.86 7.76
N PHE A 9 -8.84 10.32 7.34
CA PHE A 9 -8.19 9.88 6.09
C PHE A 9 -8.02 8.35 6.05
N TYR A 10 -7.95 7.71 7.22
CA TYR A 10 -7.53 6.32 7.40
C TYR A 10 -8.70 5.37 7.71
N LYS A 11 -9.77 5.85 8.36
CA LYS A 11 -10.94 5.04 8.75
C LYS A 11 -11.94 4.80 7.61
N GLU A 12 -12.06 5.71 6.65
CA GLU A 12 -12.94 5.51 5.49
C GLU A 12 -12.38 4.48 4.50
N GLU A 13 -11.07 4.22 4.58
CA GLU A 13 -10.33 3.32 3.68
C GLU A 13 -10.39 1.85 4.12
N GLU A 14 -10.53 1.54 5.42
CA GLU A 14 -10.55 0.15 5.94
C GLU A 14 -11.67 -0.73 5.36
N LYS A 15 -12.78 -0.14 4.91
CA LYS A 15 -13.92 -0.88 4.35
C LYS A 15 -13.86 -1.06 2.84
N ARG A 16 -12.93 -0.41 2.14
CA ARG A 16 -12.87 -0.44 0.68
C ARG A 16 -11.97 -1.58 0.21
N LYS A 17 -12.42 -2.27 -0.83
CA LYS A 17 -11.63 -3.31 -1.51
C LYS A 17 -10.67 -2.64 -2.48
N GLU A 18 -9.55 -3.29 -2.76
CA GLU A 18 -8.70 -2.90 -3.88
C GLU A 18 -9.47 -3.05 -5.18
N GLU A 19 -9.36 -2.06 -6.06
CA GLU A 19 -9.87 -2.15 -7.43
C GLU A 19 -8.77 -2.48 -8.43
N TRP A 20 -7.53 -2.09 -8.12
CA TRP A 20 -6.37 -2.31 -8.96
C TRP A 20 -5.23 -2.88 -8.11
N GLY A 21 -4.40 -3.70 -8.76
CA GLY A 21 -3.21 -4.27 -8.15
C GLY A 21 -2.06 -4.31 -9.13
N ILE A 22 -0.85 -4.35 -8.59
CA ILE A 22 0.41 -4.47 -9.33
C ILE A 22 0.93 -5.89 -9.15
N VAL A 23 1.28 -6.54 -10.26
CA VAL A 23 1.83 -7.90 -10.29
C VAL A 23 3.23 -7.93 -9.68
N LEU A 24 3.42 -8.84 -8.72
CA LEU A 24 4.71 -9.09 -8.08
C LEU A 24 5.39 -10.34 -8.64
N ASP A 25 4.61 -11.40 -8.88
CA ASP A 25 5.08 -12.68 -9.41
C ASP A 25 3.91 -13.48 -9.98
N VAL A 26 4.18 -14.39 -10.92
CA VAL A 26 3.22 -15.32 -11.50
C VAL A 26 3.82 -16.71 -11.59
N PHE A 27 3.20 -17.70 -10.96
CA PHE A 27 3.71 -19.08 -10.90
C PHE A 27 2.59 -20.11 -11.06
N GLU A 28 2.95 -21.31 -11.50
CA GLU A 28 2.02 -22.45 -11.55
C GLU A 28 1.80 -23.03 -10.15
N ALA A 29 0.54 -23.22 -9.77
CA ALA A 29 0.19 -23.88 -8.52
C ALA A 29 -0.55 -25.19 -8.79
N GLU A 30 0.07 -26.30 -8.37
CA GLU A 30 -0.51 -27.63 -8.52
C GLU A 30 -1.59 -27.94 -7.47
N LYS A 31 -1.46 -27.35 -6.27
CA LYS A 31 -2.38 -27.51 -5.14
C LYS A 31 -2.41 -26.23 -4.28
N SER A 32 -3.57 -25.57 -4.20
CA SER A 32 -3.80 -24.59 -3.12
C SER A 32 -4.16 -25.34 -1.83
N ALA A 33 -3.51 -25.00 -0.72
CA ALA A 33 -3.82 -25.56 0.61
C ALA A 33 -5.30 -25.33 1.02
N PHE A 34 -5.95 -24.30 0.46
CA PHE A 34 -7.33 -23.91 0.76
C PHE A 34 -8.32 -24.27 -0.35
N HIS A 35 -7.85 -24.42 -1.59
CA HIS A 35 -8.66 -24.87 -2.72
C HIS A 35 -8.04 -26.13 -3.34
N ARG A 36 -8.33 -27.30 -2.76
CA ARG A 36 -7.83 -28.63 -3.18
C ARG A 36 -8.04 -28.99 -4.66
N ARG A 37 -8.85 -28.21 -5.42
CA ARG A 37 -9.15 -28.40 -6.85
C ARG A 37 -8.62 -27.29 -7.76
N LEU A 38 -8.00 -26.24 -7.21
CA LEU A 38 -7.46 -25.15 -8.02
C LEU A 38 -6.14 -25.60 -8.65
N LYS A 39 -6.16 -25.80 -9.96
CA LYS A 39 -4.96 -25.92 -10.81
C LYS A 39 -4.89 -24.69 -11.69
N GLY A 40 -3.70 -24.11 -11.82
CA GLY A 40 -3.42 -23.04 -12.76
C GLY A 40 -2.45 -21.99 -12.24
N ARG A 41 -2.28 -20.93 -13.02
CA ARG A 41 -1.37 -19.83 -12.74
C ARG A 41 -1.93 -18.92 -11.65
N ILE A 42 -1.14 -18.70 -10.61
CA ILE A 42 -1.43 -17.76 -9.52
C ILE A 42 -0.54 -16.53 -9.70
N ALA A 43 -1.15 -15.35 -9.59
CA ALA A 43 -0.44 -14.10 -9.48
C ALA A 43 -0.43 -13.65 -8.01
N GLN A 44 0.74 -13.29 -7.49
CA GLN A 44 0.85 -12.50 -6.28
C GLN A 44 0.83 -11.02 -6.65
N LEU A 45 0.00 -10.24 -5.95
CA LEU A 45 -0.31 -8.86 -6.27
C LEU A 45 -0.19 -7.98 -5.03
N VAL A 46 0.17 -6.71 -5.20
CA VAL A 46 -0.03 -5.66 -4.20
C VAL A 46 -1.07 -4.66 -4.71
N GLY A 47 -2.09 -4.36 -3.91
CA GLY A 47 -3.06 -3.32 -4.26
C GLY A 47 -2.41 -1.96 -4.42
N ASP A 48 -2.85 -1.15 -5.38
CA ASP A 48 -2.23 0.16 -5.65
C ASP A 48 -2.70 1.27 -4.71
N ARG A 49 -3.76 1.01 -3.93
CA ARG A 49 -4.36 1.99 -3.02
C ARG A 49 -4.16 1.62 -1.56
N TYR A 50 -4.52 0.42 -1.15
CA TYR A 50 -4.40 0.02 0.27
C TYR A 50 -3.22 -0.93 0.52
N PHE A 51 -2.41 -1.20 -0.52
CA PHE A 51 -1.26 -2.09 -0.46
C PHE A 51 -1.59 -3.48 0.06
N THR A 52 -2.85 -3.91 -0.13
CA THR A 52 -3.29 -5.25 0.26
C THR A 52 -2.54 -6.27 -0.58
N LEU A 53 -1.85 -7.20 0.08
CA LEU A 53 -1.22 -8.32 -0.61
C LEU A 53 -2.26 -9.41 -0.88
N LEU A 54 -2.30 -9.88 -2.12
CA LEU A 54 -3.33 -10.78 -2.63
C LEU A 54 -2.71 -11.90 -3.47
N GLU A 55 -3.37 -13.05 -3.45
CA GLU A 55 -3.23 -14.07 -4.48
C GLU A 55 -4.47 -14.07 -5.38
N GLY A 56 -4.26 -14.03 -6.69
CA GLY A 56 -5.31 -14.10 -7.70
C GLY A 56 -5.07 -15.24 -8.68
N LEU A 57 -6.13 -15.91 -9.10
CA LEU A 57 -6.08 -16.90 -10.19
C LEU A 57 -6.05 -16.17 -11.53
N VAL A 58 -5.02 -16.41 -12.33
CA VAL A 58 -4.87 -15.84 -13.67
C VAL A 58 -5.85 -16.53 -14.63
N LYS A 59 -6.43 -15.79 -15.57
CA LYS A 59 -7.25 -16.38 -16.63
C LYS A 59 -6.40 -17.29 -17.54
N ASN A 60 -7.04 -18.24 -18.21
CA ASN A 60 -6.35 -19.06 -19.20
C ASN A 60 -5.96 -18.19 -20.41
N ASN A 61 -4.80 -18.48 -21.00
CA ASN A 61 -4.30 -17.86 -22.23
C ASN A 61 -4.11 -16.33 -22.15
N VAL A 62 -3.83 -15.78 -20.96
CA VAL A 62 -3.41 -14.38 -20.82
C VAL A 62 -1.98 -14.30 -20.28
N GLU A 63 -1.22 -13.33 -20.76
CA GLU A 63 0.09 -13.00 -20.22
C GLU A 63 -0.04 -11.93 -19.14
N LEU A 64 0.82 -12.01 -18.13
CA LEU A 64 0.90 -11.08 -17.00
C LEU A 64 2.37 -10.82 -16.76
N ASP A 65 2.75 -9.55 -16.84
CA ASP A 65 4.14 -9.13 -16.64
C ASP A 65 4.36 -8.67 -15.21
N GLU A 66 5.61 -8.79 -14.73
CA GLU A 66 6.03 -8.20 -13.47
C GLU A 66 5.81 -6.68 -13.50
N LEU A 67 5.33 -6.11 -12.38
CA LEU A 67 4.99 -4.70 -12.23
C LEU A 67 3.84 -4.22 -13.13
N GLU A 68 3.14 -5.12 -13.82
CA GLU A 68 1.93 -4.76 -14.56
C GLU A 68 0.80 -4.35 -13.60
N ARG A 69 0.08 -3.27 -13.93
CA ARG A 69 -1.09 -2.82 -13.17
C ARG A 69 -2.35 -3.41 -13.78
N VAL A 70 -3.10 -4.19 -13.00
CA VAL A 70 -4.25 -4.97 -13.46
C VAL A 70 -5.50 -4.70 -12.62
N TYR A 71 -6.67 -4.75 -13.28
CA TYR A 71 -7.95 -4.57 -12.60
C TYR A 71 -8.34 -5.83 -11.81
N ILE A 72 -8.66 -5.65 -10.53
CA ILE A 72 -9.06 -6.69 -9.57
C ILE A 72 -10.36 -6.34 -8.82
N GLY A 73 -11.03 -5.26 -9.22
CA GLY A 73 -12.28 -4.79 -8.64
C GLY A 73 -13.48 -5.71 -8.91
N PRO A 74 -14.69 -5.30 -8.51
CA PRO A 74 -15.89 -6.12 -8.63
C PRO A 74 -16.43 -6.27 -10.07
N GLY A 75 -16.01 -5.41 -11.00
CA GLY A 75 -16.43 -5.47 -12.40
C GLY A 75 -15.74 -6.57 -13.21
N PRO A 76 -15.95 -6.59 -14.54
CA PRO A 76 -15.24 -7.48 -15.46
C PRO A 76 -13.72 -7.25 -15.37
N ARG A 77 -12.95 -8.36 -15.30
CA ARG A 77 -11.49 -8.33 -15.20
C ARG A 77 -10.88 -9.00 -16.41
N ASP A 78 -9.85 -8.41 -16.99
CA ASP A 78 -9.25 -8.95 -18.22
C ASP A 78 -8.26 -10.08 -17.97
N LYS A 79 -7.49 -10.01 -16.87
CA LYS A 79 -6.39 -10.95 -16.60
C LYS A 79 -6.58 -11.82 -15.36
N ILE A 80 -7.28 -11.32 -14.34
CA ILE A 80 -7.50 -12.03 -13.08
C ILE A 80 -8.92 -12.61 -13.04
N SER A 81 -9.04 -13.93 -12.92
CA SER A 81 -10.33 -14.63 -12.86
C SER A 81 -10.99 -14.54 -11.47
N ALA A 82 -10.21 -14.73 -10.40
CA ALA A 82 -10.70 -14.71 -9.03
C ALA A 82 -9.62 -14.22 -8.06
N ILE A 83 -10.03 -13.53 -7.00
CA ILE A 83 -9.14 -13.26 -5.85
C ILE A 83 -9.29 -14.44 -4.89
N LEU A 84 -8.21 -15.16 -4.65
CA LEU A 84 -8.19 -16.38 -3.85
C LEU A 84 -8.14 -16.06 -2.37
N ARG A 85 -7.16 -15.23 -1.97
CA ARG A 85 -6.98 -14.83 -0.57
C ARG A 85 -6.15 -13.56 -0.46
N ARG A 86 -6.22 -12.97 0.73
CA ARG A 86 -5.19 -12.06 1.22
C ARG A 86 -4.02 -12.86 1.77
N ILE A 87 -2.82 -12.33 1.59
CA ILE A 87 -1.59 -12.91 2.10
C ILE A 87 -0.82 -11.89 2.92
N LYS A 88 0.19 -12.34 3.67
CA LYS A 88 1.14 -11.48 4.38
C LYS A 88 2.44 -11.36 3.59
N LEU A 89 3.28 -10.42 4.00
CA LEU A 89 4.61 -10.24 3.42
C LEU A 89 5.43 -11.54 3.46
N ASP A 90 5.29 -12.33 4.52
CA ASP A 90 6.04 -13.59 4.70
C ASP A 90 5.60 -14.68 3.71
N ASP A 91 4.34 -14.65 3.27
CA ASP A 91 3.76 -15.59 2.30
C ASP A 91 4.19 -15.31 0.85
N LEU A 92 4.84 -14.17 0.58
CA LEU A 92 5.32 -13.83 -0.75
C LEU A 92 6.43 -14.78 -1.20
N THR A 93 6.45 -15.11 -2.49
CA THR A 93 7.57 -15.82 -3.13
C THR A 93 8.84 -14.99 -3.05
N SER A 94 10.01 -15.61 -3.24
CA SER A 94 11.28 -14.88 -3.27
C SER A 94 11.32 -13.83 -4.38
N ILE A 95 10.70 -14.12 -5.53
CA ILE A 95 10.56 -13.18 -6.65
C ILE A 95 9.68 -12.00 -6.21
N ALA A 96 8.48 -12.28 -5.70
CA ALA A 96 7.57 -11.23 -5.25
C ALA A 96 8.17 -10.34 -4.14
N LYS A 97 8.97 -10.91 -3.23
CA LYS A 97 9.71 -10.16 -2.20
C LYS A 97 10.77 -9.24 -2.79
N ALA A 98 11.41 -9.61 -3.89
CA ALA A 98 12.36 -8.75 -4.59
C ALA A 98 11.68 -7.60 -5.36
N SER A 99 10.44 -7.83 -5.82
CA SER A 99 9.69 -6.89 -6.65
C SER A 99 8.85 -5.88 -5.85
N ILE A 100 8.46 -6.22 -4.62
CA ILE A 100 7.49 -5.43 -3.84
C ILE A 100 7.88 -3.97 -3.62
N GLU A 101 9.16 -3.68 -3.38
CA GLU A 101 9.60 -2.30 -3.17
C GLU A 101 9.36 -1.45 -4.43
N LYS A 102 9.73 -1.97 -5.60
CA LYS A 102 9.48 -1.30 -6.90
C LYS A 102 7.99 -1.15 -7.20
N ALA A 103 7.18 -2.16 -6.87
CA ALA A 103 5.74 -2.12 -7.06
C ALA A 103 5.08 -1.03 -6.20
N ILE A 104 5.47 -0.93 -4.92
CA ILE A 104 4.98 0.12 -4.02
C ILE A 104 5.45 1.50 -4.51
N GLU A 105 6.71 1.67 -4.93
CA GLU A 105 7.18 2.93 -5.51
C GLU A 105 6.36 3.35 -6.71
N LYS A 106 6.03 2.41 -7.61
CA LYS A 106 5.18 2.64 -8.77
C LYS A 106 3.79 3.12 -8.34
N ALA A 107 3.14 2.41 -7.43
CA ALA A 107 1.82 2.79 -6.90
C ALA A 107 1.84 4.18 -6.22
N VAL A 108 2.91 4.52 -5.49
CA VAL A 108 3.07 5.82 -4.85
C VAL A 108 3.23 6.94 -5.87
N LYS A 109 4.04 6.73 -6.92
CA LYS A 109 4.22 7.68 -8.02
C LYS A 109 2.93 7.91 -8.81
N GLU A 110 2.20 6.84 -9.14
CA GLU A 110 0.94 6.92 -9.88
C GLU A 110 -0.18 7.62 -9.08
N ASN A 111 -0.06 7.65 -7.74
CA ASN A 111 -1.01 8.30 -6.84
C ASN A 111 -0.42 9.55 -6.14
N GLU A 112 0.46 10.29 -6.81
CA GLU A 112 1.18 11.44 -6.23
C GLU A 112 0.27 12.46 -5.53
N THR A 113 -0.91 12.75 -6.09
CA THR A 113 -1.87 13.70 -5.51
C THR A 113 -2.28 13.29 -4.09
N ARG A 114 -2.65 12.02 -3.88
CA ARG A 114 -3.07 11.49 -2.57
C ARG A 114 -1.97 11.66 -1.52
N TRP A 115 -0.73 11.40 -1.91
CA TRP A 115 0.42 11.46 -1.01
C TRP A 115 0.84 12.91 -0.72
N THR A 116 0.73 13.79 -1.72
CA THR A 116 0.93 15.23 -1.55
C THR A 116 -0.13 15.80 -0.59
N GLU A 117 -1.39 15.38 -0.72
CA GLU A 117 -2.47 15.70 0.23
C GLU A 117 -2.13 15.21 1.65
N PHE A 118 -1.61 13.97 1.81
CA PHE A 118 -1.15 13.50 3.11
C PHE A 118 -0.12 14.46 3.74
N PHE A 119 0.92 14.92 3.02
CA PHE A 119 1.87 15.89 3.58
C PHE A 119 1.20 17.23 3.95
N ASN A 120 0.23 17.66 3.14
CA ASN A 120 -0.51 18.91 3.32
C ASN A 120 -1.50 18.87 4.49
N GLU A 121 -2.04 17.71 4.83
CA GLU A 121 -3.16 17.56 5.77
C GLU A 121 -2.85 16.73 7.01
N ALA A 122 -1.75 15.96 7.01
CA ALA A 122 -1.35 15.10 8.12
C ALA A 122 -1.39 15.85 9.47
N GLY A 123 -2.01 15.23 10.47
CA GLY A 123 -2.19 15.81 11.79
C GLY A 123 -1.57 14.98 12.93
N PRO A 124 -1.71 15.43 14.18
CA PRO A 124 -1.29 14.69 15.36
C PRO A 124 -2.10 13.40 15.54
N LEU A 125 -1.44 12.26 15.78
CA LEU A 125 -2.08 10.99 16.16
C LEU A 125 -2.39 10.95 17.66
N THR A 126 -1.49 11.51 18.46
CA THR A 126 -1.67 11.69 19.91
C THR A 126 -1.12 13.06 20.30
N LYS A 127 -1.27 13.45 21.57
CA LYS A 127 -0.66 14.68 22.11
C LYS A 127 0.87 14.75 21.93
N LYS A 128 1.55 13.60 21.79
CA LYS A 128 3.03 13.52 21.72
C LYS A 128 3.55 13.09 20.35
N LEU A 129 2.71 12.52 19.49
CA LEU A 129 3.11 11.90 18.21
C LEU A 129 2.32 12.47 17.04
N HIS A 130 3.04 12.95 16.02
CA HIS A 130 2.48 13.38 14.76
C HIS A 130 2.55 12.27 13.69
N SER A 131 1.54 12.18 12.83
CA SER A 131 1.50 11.16 11.76
C SER A 131 2.69 11.24 10.80
N LEU A 132 3.14 12.44 10.43
CA LEU A 132 4.39 12.64 9.67
C LEU A 132 5.63 11.98 10.30
N GLU A 133 5.69 11.85 11.62
CA GLU A 133 6.83 11.22 12.31
C GLU A 133 6.85 9.70 12.15
N LEU A 134 5.76 9.10 11.67
CA LEU A 134 5.73 7.70 11.31
C LEU A 134 6.60 7.40 10.08
N LEU A 135 6.84 8.40 9.22
CA LEU A 135 7.64 8.22 8.02
C LEU A 135 9.13 8.04 8.38
N PRO A 136 9.78 6.95 7.93
CA PRO A 136 11.19 6.70 8.22
C PRO A 136 12.09 7.87 7.83
N GLY A 137 12.91 8.32 8.79
CA GLY A 137 13.82 9.44 8.59
C GLY A 137 13.20 10.83 8.76
N ILE A 138 11.95 10.93 9.24
CA ILE A 138 11.27 12.18 9.62
C ILE A 138 11.12 12.25 11.14
N GLY A 139 12.11 12.85 11.81
CA GLY A 139 11.99 13.24 13.23
C GLY A 139 11.38 14.63 13.41
N LYS A 140 11.31 15.11 14.67
CA LYS A 140 10.73 16.41 15.04
C LYS A 140 11.19 17.59 14.17
N LYS A 141 12.50 17.68 13.87
CA LYS A 141 13.06 18.75 13.03
C LYS A 141 12.42 18.79 11.63
N LYS A 142 12.34 17.64 10.95
CA LYS A 142 11.76 17.57 9.60
C LYS A 142 10.24 17.68 9.64
N MET A 143 9.58 17.09 10.64
CA MET A 143 8.15 17.25 10.86
C MET A 143 7.77 18.73 10.98
N TRP A 144 8.45 19.50 11.83
CA TRP A 144 8.19 20.94 11.97
C TRP A 144 8.46 21.71 10.68
N LYS A 145 9.52 21.35 9.94
CA LYS A 145 9.81 21.95 8.64
C LYS A 145 8.66 21.73 7.65
N ILE A 146 8.10 20.51 7.57
CA ILE A 146 6.94 20.20 6.71
C ILE A 146 5.74 21.07 7.10
N ILE A 147 5.45 21.19 8.39
CA ILE A 147 4.32 21.99 8.90
C ILE A 147 4.49 23.47 8.55
N GLN A 148 5.66 24.05 8.81
CA GLN A 148 5.94 25.45 8.49
C GLN A 148 5.85 25.72 6.98
N GLU A 149 6.37 24.81 6.17
CA GLU A 149 6.30 24.95 4.71
C GLU A 149 4.86 24.87 4.21
N ARG A 150 4.07 23.87 4.59
CA ARG A 150 2.67 23.77 4.12
C ARG A 150 1.76 24.88 4.63
N GLU A 151 2.10 25.51 5.75
CA GLU A 151 1.41 26.70 6.28
C GLU A 151 1.69 27.96 5.45
N ARG A 152 2.94 28.13 4.97
CA ARG A 152 3.28 29.20 4.02
C ARG A 152 2.56 29.02 2.69
N ARG A 153 2.63 27.79 2.16
CA ARG A 153 1.97 27.37 0.92
C ARG A 153 1.90 25.86 0.85
N LYS A 154 0.73 25.32 0.53
CA LYS A 154 0.53 23.89 0.29
C LYS A 154 1.50 23.36 -0.78
N PHE A 155 1.95 22.13 -0.60
CA PHE A 155 2.75 21.41 -1.59
C PHE A 155 1.90 21.06 -2.80
N THR A 156 2.47 21.15 -3.98
CA THR A 156 1.79 20.83 -5.25
C THR A 156 2.12 19.44 -5.79
N ASN A 157 3.31 18.92 -5.46
CA ASN A 157 3.83 17.64 -5.93
C ASN A 157 5.04 17.20 -5.07
N PHE A 158 5.57 16.01 -5.34
CA PHE A 158 6.73 15.45 -4.66
C PHE A 158 8.00 16.26 -4.85
N GLU A 159 8.18 16.88 -6.01
CA GLU A 159 9.36 17.69 -6.27
C GLU A 159 9.36 18.98 -5.43
N ASP A 160 8.21 19.62 -5.22
CA ASP A 160 8.06 20.76 -4.31
C ASP A 160 8.38 20.36 -2.85
N ILE A 161 7.89 19.19 -2.41
CA ILE A 161 8.22 18.66 -1.07
C ILE A 161 9.73 18.43 -0.93
N ASN A 162 10.36 17.82 -1.94
CA ASN A 162 11.79 17.55 -1.91
C ASN A 162 12.60 18.84 -1.85
N LYS A 163 12.34 19.79 -2.76
CA LYS A 163 13.05 21.08 -2.80
C LYS A 163 12.93 21.86 -1.49
N ARG A 164 11.75 21.88 -0.88
CA ARG A 164 11.48 22.71 0.30
C ARG A 164 11.92 22.03 1.59
N VAL A 165 11.67 20.72 1.73
CA VAL A 165 11.90 19.99 2.99
C VAL A 165 13.25 19.26 2.99
N GLY A 166 13.73 18.80 1.83
CA GLY A 166 14.95 17.98 1.71
C GLY A 166 14.70 16.51 2.03
N ILE A 167 13.58 15.97 1.54
CA ILE A 167 13.22 14.55 1.66
C ILE A 167 12.78 14.02 0.30
N ASP A 168 12.96 12.73 0.06
CA ASP A 168 12.34 12.04 -1.07
C ASP A 168 11.00 11.46 -0.60
N PRO A 169 9.85 12.03 -1.03
CA PRO A 169 8.53 11.59 -0.58
C PRO A 169 8.25 10.13 -0.96
N VAL A 170 8.61 9.71 -2.18
CA VAL A 170 8.38 8.34 -2.66
C VAL A 170 9.11 7.35 -1.77
N LYS A 171 10.38 7.62 -1.49
CA LYS A 171 11.22 6.74 -0.66
C LYS A 171 10.70 6.61 0.77
N VAL A 172 10.34 7.72 1.42
CA VAL A 172 9.88 7.67 2.82
C VAL A 172 8.51 7.02 2.95
N ILE A 173 7.61 7.23 1.98
CA ILE A 173 6.29 6.59 1.94
C ILE A 173 6.44 5.09 1.67
N THR A 174 7.23 4.71 0.67
CA THR A 174 7.46 3.30 0.30
C THR A 174 7.98 2.49 1.49
N LYS A 175 9.01 3.01 2.17
CA LYS A 175 9.55 2.36 3.37
C LYS A 175 8.50 2.21 4.46
N ARG A 176 7.70 3.25 4.69
CA ARG A 176 6.64 3.20 5.69
C ARG A 176 5.61 2.12 5.38
N ILE A 177 5.18 2.01 4.12
CA ILE A 177 4.22 0.96 3.71
C ILE A 177 4.81 -0.43 3.95
N ILE A 178 6.08 -0.65 3.59
CA ILE A 178 6.76 -1.93 3.83
C ILE A 178 6.81 -2.25 5.34
N ASP A 179 7.12 -1.27 6.19
CA ASP A 179 7.14 -1.45 7.65
C ASP A 179 5.75 -1.82 8.20
N GLU A 180 4.69 -1.22 7.68
CA GLU A 180 3.31 -1.55 8.06
C GLU A 180 2.87 -2.95 7.59
N LEU A 181 3.33 -3.37 6.40
CA LEU A 181 3.10 -4.72 5.87
C LEU A 181 3.79 -5.80 6.71
N ARG A 182 4.98 -5.51 7.26
CA ARG A 182 5.66 -6.40 8.24
C ARG A 182 4.84 -6.58 9.52
N GLY A 183 4.07 -5.56 9.90
CA GLY A 183 3.11 -5.65 11.00
C GLY A 183 3.68 -5.45 12.40
N SER A 184 4.93 -5.02 12.54
CA SER A 184 5.53 -4.60 13.82
C SER A 184 5.08 -3.20 14.25
N GLU A 185 4.48 -2.43 13.35
CA GLU A 185 4.08 -1.05 13.60
C GLU A 185 2.83 -0.95 14.46
N LYS A 186 2.93 -0.24 15.59
CA LYS A 186 1.80 0.04 16.49
C LYS A 186 0.67 0.81 15.81
N TYR A 187 1.03 1.75 14.94
CA TYR A 187 0.09 2.53 14.16
C TYR A 187 0.18 2.06 12.71
N LYS A 188 -0.93 1.70 12.09
CA LYS A 188 -0.99 1.48 10.65
C LYS A 188 -1.85 2.57 10.04
N VAL A 189 -1.27 3.32 9.12
CA VAL A 189 -1.92 4.47 8.49
C VAL A 189 -2.05 4.28 6.99
N PHE A 190 -1.30 3.39 6.35
CA PHE A 190 -1.38 3.19 4.90
C PHE A 190 -1.90 1.80 4.52
N VAL A 191 -1.68 0.82 5.40
CA VAL A 191 -2.12 -0.56 5.21
C VAL A 191 -3.30 -0.87 6.14
N PRO A 192 -4.42 -1.42 5.65
CA PRO A 192 -5.56 -1.75 6.49
C PRO A 192 -5.23 -2.77 7.58
N LEU A 193 -5.90 -2.65 8.72
CA LEU A 193 -5.85 -3.64 9.78
C LEU A 193 -6.73 -4.83 9.40
N TYR A 194 -6.11 -5.96 9.12
CA TYR A 194 -6.82 -7.21 8.93
C TYR A 194 -6.60 -8.12 10.13
N GLU A 195 -7.69 -8.48 10.81
CA GLU A 195 -7.72 -9.75 11.53
C GLU A 195 -7.62 -10.85 10.47
N THR A 196 -6.46 -11.50 10.37
CA THR A 196 -6.42 -12.79 9.69
C THR A 196 -7.40 -13.68 10.43
N ARG A 197 -8.57 -13.95 9.83
CA ARG A 197 -9.40 -15.09 10.24
C ARG A 197 -8.45 -16.28 10.20
N ARG A 198 -8.08 -16.79 11.39
CA ARG A 198 -7.31 -18.02 11.48
C ARG A 198 -8.08 -19.06 10.65
N PRO A 199 -7.40 -19.88 9.82
CA PRO A 199 -8.05 -21.07 9.29
C PRO A 199 -8.69 -21.79 10.48
N HIS A 200 -9.99 -22.00 10.43
CA HIS A 200 -10.59 -23.04 11.24
C HIS A 200 -10.01 -24.34 10.66
N TYR A 201 -8.99 -24.86 11.34
CA TYR A 201 -8.47 -26.21 11.11
C TYR A 201 -9.53 -27.23 11.51
#